data_AF-A0A8T6P3R6-F1
#
_entry.id   AF-A0A8T6P3R6-F1
#
_cell.length_a   1.000
_cell.length_b   1.000
_cell.length_c   1.000
_cell.angle_alpha   90.00
_cell.angle_beta   90.00
_cell.angle_gamma   90.00
#
_symmetry.space_group_name_H-M   'P 1'
#
loop_
_entity.id
_entity.type
_entity.pdbx_description
1 polymer ?
#
loop_
_entity_poly.entity_id
_entity_poly.type
_entity_poly.pdbx_seq_one_letter_code
_entity_poly.pdbx_strand_id
1 'polypeptide(L)' 'MILKTRHRGVTGWDAEGVFIEEARKVLFVMVLRSHVPALRELVIAADAEAFIVIEQGHVAYGRGFKKPV' A
#
# COMPACT_ATOMS: atom_id res chain seq x y z
N MET A 1 1.22 -12.73 3.33
CA MET A 1 2.15 -13.08 2.22
C MET A 1 1.68 -12.48 0.88
N ILE A 2 1.21 -11.22 0.85
CA ILE A 2 0.73 -10.54 -0.37
C ILE A 2 1.89 -9.89 -1.16
N LEU A 3 2.98 -9.56 -0.46
CA LEU A 3 4.09 -8.74 -0.95
C LEU A 3 5.11 -9.48 -1.83
N LYS A 4 5.16 -10.83 -1.76
CA LYS A 4 6.15 -11.63 -2.50
C LYS A 4 5.76 -11.92 -3.96
N THR A 5 4.47 -11.88 -4.29
CA THR A 5 3.95 -12.41 -5.57
C THR A 5 3.85 -11.37 -6.68
N ARG A 6 4.01 -10.08 -6.39
CA ARG A 6 3.94 -9.01 -7.41
C ARG A 6 5.04 -8.00 -7.10
N HIS A 7 6.11 -8.01 -7.90
CA HIS A 7 7.30 -7.14 -7.89
C HIS A 7 7.10 -5.64 -7.58
N ARG A 8 6.55 -5.28 -6.44
CA ARG A 8 6.29 -3.91 -6.00
C ARG A 8 6.87 -3.75 -4.60
N GLY A 9 7.69 -2.72 -4.44
CA GLY A 9 8.17 -2.32 -3.13
C GLY A 9 6.99 -1.89 -2.27
N VAL A 10 6.93 -2.38 -1.05
CA VAL A 10 6.03 -1.91 -0.01
C VAL A 10 6.88 -1.51 1.17
N THR A 11 6.60 -0.33 1.70
CA THR A 11 7.27 0.21 2.87
C THR A 11 6.34 0.04 4.07
N GLY A 12 6.82 -0.59 5.13
CA GLY A 12 6.10 -0.65 6.40
C GLY A 12 6.44 0.57 7.23
N TRP A 13 5.42 1.28 7.72
CA TRP A 13 5.56 2.32 8.74
C TRP A 13 5.11 1.78 10.10
N ASP A 14 5.84 2.12 11.14
CA ASP A 14 5.37 1.98 12.51
C ASP A 14 4.36 3.08 12.80
N ALA A 15 3.19 2.70 13.31
CA ALA A 15 2.13 3.61 13.66
C ALA A 15 1.47 3.19 14.98
N GLU A 16 0.78 4.12 15.62
CA GLU A 16 0.08 3.89 16.87
C GLU A 16 -1.38 4.33 16.70
N GLY A 17 -2.32 3.45 17.05
CA GLY A 17 -3.74 3.76 17.02
C GLY A 17 -4.09 4.59 18.25
N VAL A 18 -4.05 5.91 18.16
CA VAL A 18 -4.22 6.84 19.30
C VAL A 18 -5.53 6.65 20.07
N PHE A 19 -6.60 6.16 19.44
CA PHE A 19 -7.88 5.90 20.12
C PHE A 19 -7.89 4.60 20.94
N ILE A 20 -7.13 3.58 20.51
CA ILE A 20 -7.10 2.26 21.16
C ILE A 20 -5.75 1.95 21.83
N GLU A 21 -4.78 2.86 21.72
CA GLU A 21 -3.41 2.76 22.25
C GLU A 21 -2.65 1.50 21.80
N GLU A 22 -2.91 1.03 20.57
CA GLU A 22 -2.27 -0.17 20.01
C GLU A 22 -1.28 0.15 18.90
N ALA A 23 -0.08 -0.45 19.00
CA ALA A 23 0.91 -0.45 17.94
C ALA A 23 0.41 -1.22 16.71
N ARG A 24 0.54 -0.61 15.53
CA ARG A 24 0.14 -1.19 14.26
C ARG A 24 1.15 -0.87 13.16
N LYS A 25 1.23 -1.72 12.15
CA LYS A 25 2.01 -1.45 10.94
C LYS A 25 1.09 -0.89 9.86
N VAL A 26 1.47 0.25 9.28
CA VAL A 26 0.83 0.78 8.07
C VAL A 26 1.64 0.32 6.87
N LEU A 27 0.97 -0.28 5.88
CA LEU A 27 1.60 -0.68 4.62
C LEU A 27 1.44 0.44 3.60
N PHE A 28 2.54 1.12 3.29
CA PHE A 28 2.59 2.15 2.26
C PHE A 28 3.05 1.55 0.94
N VAL A 29 2.23 1.70 -0.10
CA VAL A 29 2.53 1.23 -1.44
C VAL A 29 2.11 2.27 -2.47
N MET A 30 2.99 2.52 -3.45
CA MET A 30 2.62 3.30 -4.61
C MET A 30 2.18 2.38 -5.76
N VAL A 31 1.04 2.70 -6.35
CA VAL A 31 0.47 1.94 -7.47
C VAL A 31 -0.05 2.88 -8.55
N LEU A 32 -0.11 2.41 -9.81
CA LEU A 32 -0.90 3.11 -10.82
C LEU A 32 -2.39 3.02 -10.46
N ARG A 33 -3.17 4.03 -10.82
CA ARG A 33 -4.63 4.09 -10.62
C ARG A 33 -5.36 2.83 -11.10
N SER A 34 -4.92 2.24 -12.21
CA SER A 34 -5.50 1.00 -12.76
C SER A 34 -5.33 -0.24 -11.87
N HIS A 35 -4.41 -0.23 -10.91
CA HIS A 35 -4.18 -1.37 -10.01
C HIS A 35 -5.01 -1.30 -8.73
N VAL A 36 -5.69 -0.18 -8.47
CA VAL A 36 -6.49 0.01 -7.25
C VAL A 36 -7.53 -1.09 -7.06
N PRO A 37 -8.32 -1.51 -8.08
CA PRO A 37 -9.31 -2.58 -7.89
C PRO A 37 -8.67 -3.90 -7.45
N ALA A 38 -7.60 -4.32 -8.12
CA ALA A 38 -6.89 -5.55 -7.77
C ALA A 38 -6.23 -5.48 -6.38
N LEU A 39 -5.72 -4.30 -5.98
CA LEU A 39 -5.17 -4.10 -4.64
C LEU A 39 -6.27 -4.25 -3.57
N ARG A 40 -7.45 -3.68 -3.81
CA ARG A 40 -8.60 -3.81 -2.90
C ARG A 40 -9.02 -5.27 -2.72
N GLU A 41 -9.14 -6.02 -3.80
CA GLU A 41 -9.47 -7.46 -3.74
C GLU A 41 -8.42 -8.24 -2.94
N LEU A 42 -7.13 -7.94 -3.16
CA LEU A 42 -6.03 -8.59 -2.44
C LEU A 42 -6.06 -8.29 -0.94
N VAL A 43 -6.35 -7.05 -0.55
CA VAL A 43 -6.42 -6.66 0.87
C VAL A 43 -7.60 -7.37 1.53
N ILE A 44 -8.80 -7.29 0.94
CA ILE A 44 -10.01 -7.91 1.50
C ILE A 44 -9.87 -9.44 1.60
N ALA A 45 -9.24 -10.07 0.61
CA ALA A 45 -8.99 -11.51 0.64
C ALA A 45 -7.99 -11.93 1.73
N ALA A 46 -7.13 -11.01 2.19
CA ALA A 46 -6.17 -11.28 3.25
C ALA A 46 -6.68 -10.90 4.64
N ASP A 47 -7.46 -9.82 4.73
CA ASP A 47 -8.09 -9.32 5.95
C ASP A 47 -9.39 -8.58 5.56
N ALA A 48 -10.53 -9.18 5.90
CA ALA A 48 -11.85 -8.64 5.57
C ALA A 48 -12.19 -7.35 6.35
N GLU A 49 -11.54 -7.13 7.50
CA GLU A 49 -11.76 -5.96 8.36
C GLU A 49 -10.75 -4.83 8.08
N ALA A 50 -9.77 -5.08 7.20
CA ALA A 50 -8.81 -4.06 6.81
C ALA A 50 -9.45 -2.95 5.98
N PHE A 51 -9.06 -1.71 6.25
CA PHE A 51 -9.41 -0.55 5.44
C PHE A 51 -8.21 -0.05 4.63
N ILE A 52 -8.50 0.65 3.53
CA ILE A 52 -7.49 1.20 2.62
C ILE A 52 -7.76 2.70 2.45
N VAL A 53 -6.72 3.50 2.64
CA VAL A 53 -6.73 4.93 2.28
C VAL A 53 -5.99 5.10 0.96
N ILE A 54 -6.62 5.74 -0.02
CA ILE A 54 -6.05 5.96 -1.36
C ILE A 54 -5.80 7.44 -1.54
N GLU A 55 -4.53 7.83 -1.53
CA GLU A 55 -4.11 9.20 -1.80
C GLU A 55 -3.59 9.34 -3.24
N GLN A 56 -3.79 10.51 -3.83
CA GLN A 56 -3.16 10.84 -5.11
C GLN A 56 -1.73 11.31 -4.89
N GLY A 57 -0.76 10.47 -5.28
CA GLY A 57 0.63 10.90 -5.37
C GLY A 57 0.86 11.85 -6.56
N HIS A 58 1.71 12.86 -6.40
CA HIS A 58 2.05 13.79 -7.48
C HIS A 58 2.87 13.12 -8.60
N VAL A 59 3.98 12.46 -8.24
CA VAL A 59 4.85 11.76 -9.18
C VAL A 59 5.77 10.82 -8.41
N ALA A 60 6.14 9.69 -9.02
CA ALA A 60 7.27 8.89 -8.56
C ALA A 60 8.20 8.53 -9.70
N TYR A 61 9.47 8.45 -9.33
CA TYR A 61 10.56 8.08 -10.20
C TYR A 61 11.24 6.80 -9.71
N GLY A 62 11.76 6.00 -10.64
CA GLY A 62 12.55 4.81 -10.33
C GLY A 62 11.95 3.52 -10.90
N ARG A 63 12.49 2.38 -10.46
CA ARG A 63 12.15 1.06 -11.02
C ARG A 63 10.65 0.77 -10.87
N GLY A 64 9.97 0.53 -12.00
CA GLY A 64 8.52 0.29 -12.03
C GLY A 64 7.66 1.55 -12.19
N PHE A 65 8.29 2.74 -12.23
CA PHE A 65 7.65 4.04 -12.45
C PHE A 65 8.37 4.80 -13.58
N LYS A 66 8.05 6.09 -13.76
CA LYS A 66 8.72 6.93 -14.76
C LYS A 66 10.23 6.99 -14.45
N LYS A 67 11.06 6.94 -15.48
CA LYS A 67 12.49 7.27 -15.32
C LYS A 67 12.59 8.79 -15.08
N PRO A 68 13.47 9.25 -14.17
CA PRO A 68 13.82 10.67 -14.14
C PRO A 68 14.37 11.06 -15.51
N VAL A 69 13.99 12.25 -16.00
CA VAL A 69 14.55 12.85 -17.21
C VAL A 69 15.86 13.54 -16.87
#